data_AF-A0A510JCK2-F1
#
_entry.id   AF-A0A510JCK2-F1
#
_cell.length_a   1.000
_cell.length_b   1.000
_cell.length_c   1.000
_cell.angle_alpha   90.00
_cell.angle_beta   90.00
_cell.angle_gamma   90.00
#
_symmetry.space_group_name_H-M   'P 1'
#
loop_
_entity.id
_entity.type
_entity.pdbx_description
1 polymer ?
#
loop_
_entity_poly.entity_id
_entity_poly.type
_entity_poly.pdbx_seq_one_letter_code
_entity_poly.pdbx_strand_id
1 'polypeptide(L)' 'MENNLWELLKVLKNHKWVDLTHEITNDSPYWQGMPEGVLELNNTIIDFPEMNLNIQTHKFPGQFGTHILNFRRNKHMK' A
#
# COMPACT_ATOMS: atom_id res chain seq x y z
N MET A 1 0.74 26.59 -20.38
CA MET A 1 -0.25 26.23 -19.35
C MET A 1 0.27 26.77 -18.04
N GLU A 2 -0.41 27.76 -17.45
CA GLU A 2 -0.16 28.07 -16.04
C GLU A 2 -0.50 26.82 -15.23
N ASN A 3 0.47 26.28 -14.50
CA ASN A 3 0.30 25.12 -13.64
C ASN A 3 -0.47 25.52 -12.38
N ASN A 4 -1.75 25.90 -12.54
CA ASN A 4 -2.63 26.23 -11.43
C ASN A 4 -3.31 24.96 -10.91
N LEU A 5 -2.90 24.52 -9.71
CA LEU A 5 -3.43 23.33 -9.04
C LEU A 5 -4.95 23.41 -8.83
N TRP A 6 -5.52 24.61 -8.67
CA TRP A 6 -6.96 24.80 -8.48
C TRP A 6 -7.76 24.51 -9.74
N GLU A 7 -7.24 24.90 -10.91
CA GLU A 7 -7.89 24.58 -12.19
C GLU A 7 -7.78 23.08 -12.50
N LEU A 8 -6.63 22.45 -12.20
CA LEU A 8 -6.48 21.00 -12.32
C LEU A 8 -7.48 20.25 -11.42
N LEU A 9 -7.70 20.71 -10.19
CA LEU A 9 -8.68 20.11 -9.29
C LEU A 9 -10.11 20.17 -9.86
N LYS A 10 -10.50 21.29 -10.48
CA LYS A 10 -11.82 21.42 -11.15
C LYS A 10 -11.97 20.39 -12.27
N VAL A 11 -10.91 20.15 -13.05
CA VAL A 11 -10.89 19.12 -14.10
C VAL A 11 -11.00 17.71 -13.52
N LEU A 12 -10.21 17.39 -12.49
CA LEU A 12 -10.20 16.06 -11.87
C LEU A 12 -11.54 15.67 -11.23
N LYS A 13 -12.29 16.66 -10.70
CA LYS A 13 -13.65 16.43 -10.15
C LYS A 13 -14.66 15.94 -11.20
N ASN A 14 -14.43 16.19 -12.49
CA ASN A 14 -15.31 15.76 -13.58
C ASN A 14 -14.96 14.37 -14.11
N HIS A 15 -13.93 13.71 -13.56
CA HIS A 15 -13.49 12.38 -13.99
C HIS A 15 -13.89 11.30 -12.99
N LYS A 16 -13.95 10.06 -13.47
CA LYS A 16 -14.15 8.88 -12.62
C LYS A 16 -12.81 8.45 -12.04
N TRP A 17 -12.75 8.33 -10.73
CA TRP A 17 -11.65 7.68 -10.03
C TRP A 17 -11.86 6.16 -10.10
N VAL A 18 -10.90 5.46 -10.68
CA VAL A 18 -10.91 3.99 -10.79
C VAL A 18 -9.85 3.47 -9.83
N ASP A 19 -10.27 2.65 -8.88
CA ASP A 19 -9.34 1.96 -7.99
C ASP A 19 -8.67 0.81 -8.75
N LEU A 20 -7.33 0.80 -8.71
CA LEU A 20 -6.48 -0.22 -9.32
C LEU A 20 -5.72 -1.02 -8.25
N THR A 21 -6.08 -0.85 -6.99
CA THR A 21 -5.49 -1.55 -5.85
C THR A 21 -6.36 -2.72 -5.41
N HIS A 22 -5.71 -3.80 -5.01
CA HIS A 22 -6.40 -4.91 -4.36
C HIS A 22 -6.41 -4.67 -2.85
N GLU A 23 -7.48 -5.08 -2.20
CA GLU A 23 -7.52 -5.17 -0.74
C GLU A 23 -6.41 -6.12 -0.27
N ILE A 24 -5.75 -5.73 0.83
CA ILE A 24 -4.64 -6.47 1.40
C ILE A 24 -5.09 -7.07 2.74
N THR A 25 -5.00 -8.39 2.83
CA THR A 25 -5.38 -9.21 3.99
C THR A 25 -4.25 -10.16 4.38
N ASN A 26 -4.37 -10.80 5.54
CA ASN A 26 -3.43 -11.85 5.97
C ASN A 26 -3.44 -13.09 5.04
N ASP A 27 -4.50 -13.27 4.25
CA ASP A 27 -4.63 -14.37 3.28
C ASP A 27 -4.20 -13.97 1.86
N SER A 28 -3.74 -12.72 1.68
CA SER A 28 -3.33 -12.23 0.37
C SER A 28 -2.07 -12.96 -0.12
N PRO A 29 -2.02 -13.34 -1.40
CA PRO A 29 -0.89 -14.10 -1.92
C PRO A 29 0.39 -13.27 -1.90
N TYR A 30 1.50 -13.88 -1.48
CA TYR A 30 2.84 -13.31 -1.55
C TYR A 30 3.86 -14.34 -2.06
N TRP A 31 5.05 -13.84 -2.42
CA TRP A 31 6.10 -14.67 -2.98
C TRP A 31 6.54 -15.76 -2.00
N GLN A 32 6.45 -17.02 -2.42
CA GLN A 32 6.73 -18.20 -1.59
C GLN A 32 8.18 -18.32 -1.12
N GLY A 33 9.10 -17.50 -1.67
CA GLY A 33 10.47 -17.40 -1.17
C GLY A 33 10.62 -16.61 0.12
N MET A 34 9.55 -15.96 0.60
CA MET A 34 9.59 -15.19 1.84
C MET A 34 9.40 -16.11 3.06
N PRO A 35 10.10 -15.86 4.18
CA PRO A 35 9.98 -16.68 5.37
C PRO A 35 8.58 -16.61 5.99
N GLU A 36 8.21 -17.62 6.77
CA GLU A 36 6.96 -17.60 7.53
C GLU A 36 6.93 -16.44 8.53
N GLY A 37 5.74 -15.86 8.76
CA GLY A 37 5.54 -14.75 9.70
C GLY A 37 6.04 -13.38 9.22
N VAL A 38 6.35 -13.22 7.92
CA VAL A 38 6.63 -11.90 7.31
C VAL A 38 5.41 -11.03 7.14
N LEU A 39 4.22 -11.64 7.20
CA LEU A 39 2.94 -10.99 7.01
C LEU A 39 2.14 -11.08 8.30
N GLU A 40 1.83 -9.92 8.87
CA GLU A 40 0.95 -9.76 10.02
C GLU A 40 0.30 -8.38 9.89
N LEU A 41 -0.93 -8.34 9.42
CA LEU A 41 -1.70 -7.11 9.23
C LEU A 41 -2.75 -6.95 10.32
N ASN A 42 -3.05 -5.69 10.62
CA ASN A 42 -4.18 -5.26 11.44
C ASN A 42 -4.08 -5.76 12.89
N ASN A 43 -2.86 -5.99 13.40
CA ASN A 43 -2.67 -6.37 14.78
C ASN A 43 -2.92 -5.15 15.67
N THR A 44 -4.06 -5.16 16.38
CA THR A 44 -4.48 -4.06 17.25
C THR A 44 -3.61 -4.02 18.50
N ILE A 45 -2.87 -2.93 18.68
CA ILE A 45 -2.04 -2.72 19.87
C ILE A 45 -2.82 -1.98 20.95
N ILE A 46 -3.69 -1.06 20.53
CA ILE A 46 -4.49 -0.23 21.42
C ILE A 46 -5.88 -0.07 20.82
N ASP A 47 -6.89 -0.40 21.63
CA ASP A 47 -8.29 -0.17 21.30
C ASP A 47 -8.87 0.81 22.34
N PHE A 48 -9.22 2.02 21.88
CA PHE A 48 -9.85 3.08 22.70
C PHE A 48 -11.26 3.37 22.15
N PRO A 49 -12.25 2.53 22.51
CA PRO A 49 -13.60 2.63 21.97
C PRO A 49 -14.30 3.95 22.34
N GLU A 50 -13.99 4.54 23.50
CA GLU A 50 -14.56 5.80 23.97
C GLU A 50 -14.19 6.99 23.06
N MET A 51 -13.10 6.89 22.31
CA MET A 51 -12.62 7.90 21.37
C MET A 51 -12.82 7.50 19.91
N ASN A 52 -13.43 6.35 19.64
CA ASN A 52 -13.49 5.74 18.32
C ASN A 52 -12.09 5.66 17.66
N LEU A 53 -11.07 5.32 18.46
CA LEU A 53 -9.67 5.28 18.05
C LEU A 53 -9.15 3.85 18.20
N ASN A 54 -8.56 3.34 17.13
CA ASN A 54 -7.91 2.04 17.09
C ASN A 54 -6.51 2.19 16.49
N ILE A 55 -5.49 1.68 17.18
CA ILE A 55 -4.10 1.74 16.72
C ILE A 55 -3.67 0.32 16.38
N GLN A 56 -3.26 0.14 15.12
CA GLN A 56 -2.85 -1.15 14.57
C GLN A 56 -1.38 -1.12 14.17
N THR A 57 -0.77 -2.29 14.22
CA THR A 57 0.53 -2.56 13.61
C THR A 57 0.35 -3.46 12.41
N HIS A 58 1.19 -3.23 11.41
CA HIS A 58 1.22 -3.99 10.17
C HIS A 58 2.68 -4.31 9.86
N LYS A 59 2.95 -5.57 9.59
CA LYS A 59 4.22 -6.11 9.14
C LYS A 59 3.96 -6.79 7.80
N PHE A 60 4.64 -6.33 6.77
CA PHE A 60 4.54 -6.91 5.44
C PHE A 60 5.83 -6.66 4.66
N PRO A 61 6.13 -7.49 3.66
CA PRO A 61 7.29 -7.28 2.80
C PRO A 61 7.06 -6.11 1.86
N GLY A 62 8.13 -5.36 1.52
CA GLY A 62 8.01 -4.20 0.62
C GLY A 62 7.51 -4.52 -0.80
N GLN A 63 7.52 -5.81 -1.19
CA GLN A 63 6.97 -6.33 -2.45
C GLN A 63 5.72 -7.16 -2.15
N PHE A 64 4.60 -6.50 -1.86
CA PHE A 64 3.35 -7.16 -1.43
C PHE A 64 2.11 -6.41 -1.92
N GLY A 65 1.08 -7.16 -2.32
CA GLY A 65 -0.15 -6.59 -2.91
C GLY A 65 0.11 -5.82 -4.20
N THR A 66 -0.73 -4.82 -4.49
CA THR A 66 -0.46 -3.85 -5.57
C THR A 66 0.69 -2.92 -5.14
N HIS A 67 1.88 -3.12 -5.69
CA HIS A 67 3.10 -2.41 -5.27
C HIS A 67 3.95 -1.92 -6.44
N ILE A 68 4.87 -1.00 -6.15
CA ILE A 68 5.88 -0.53 -7.09
C ILE A 68 7.15 -1.35 -6.88
N LEU A 69 7.62 -2.00 -7.94
CA LEU A 69 8.77 -2.89 -7.90
C LEU A 69 10.07 -2.16 -8.26
N ASN A 70 11.03 -2.16 -7.34
CA ASN A 70 12.38 -1.67 -7.60
C ASN A 70 13.35 -2.83 -7.81
N PHE A 71 13.82 -3.00 -9.04
CA PHE A 71 14.93 -3.88 -9.34
C PHE A 71 16.25 -3.10 -9.35
N ARG A 72 17.20 -3.55 -8.53
CA ARG A 72 18.59 -3.13 -8.68
C ARG A 72 19.23 -3.98 -9.78
N ARG A 73 19.49 -3.39 -10.95
CA ARG A 73 20.35 -4.02 -11.96
C ARG A 73 21.74 -4.26 -11.36
N ASN A 74 22.16 -5.51 -11.31
CA ASN A 74 23.50 -5.85 -10.86
C ASN A 74 24.49 -5.44 -11.96
N LYS A 75 25.29 -4.39 -11.72
CA LYS A 75 26.26 -3.89 -12.73
C LYS A 75 27.43 -4.85 -13.00
N HIS A 76 27.47 -6.01 -12.32
CA HIS A 76 28.58 -6.97 -12.37
C HIS A 76 28.24 -8.33 -12.98
N MET A 77 27.02 -8.54 -13.50
CA MET A 77 26.77 -9.68 -14.39
C MET A 77 27.23 -9.30 -15.80
N LYS A 78 28.43 -9.74 -16.16
CA LYS A 78 28.91 -9.87 -17.54
C LYS A 78 28.44 -11.20 -18.11
#